data_AF-V4BIU1-F1
#
_entry.id   AF-V4BIU1-F1
#
_cell.length_a   1.000
_cell.length_b   1.000
_cell.length_c   1.000
_cell.angle_alpha   90.00
_cell.angle_beta   90.00
_cell.angle_gamma   90.00
#
_symmetry.space_group_name_H-M   'P 1'
#
loop_
_entity.id
_entity.type
_entity.pdbx_description
1 polymer ?
#
loop_
_entity_poly.entity_id
_entity_poly.type
_entity_poly.pdbx_seq_one_letter_code
_entity_poly.pdbx_strand_id
1 'polypeptide(L)'
;MVEMWNIAIQTHADEEAEVCAVPQFKINTEEKWGIGWKYSLKCLNCGYISPVVKLYKEITTGKRGRKAAAVNINLQAGLLDMPLGKSRTRLLQADLDIPPPAESGMSKLSNYVSSKTTDLNNESMRTKVEEVKNDKICGFG
;
A
#
# COMPACT_ATOMS: atom_id res chain seq x y z
N MET A 1 12.84 -0.44 -0.42
CA MET A 1 13.78 -0.01 -1.48
C MET A 1 15.08 -0.81 -1.41
N VAL A 2 15.72 -0.94 -0.24
CA VAL A 2 16.92 -1.79 -0.04
C VAL A 2 16.72 -3.22 -0.54
N GLU A 3 15.58 -3.85 -0.22
CA GLU A 3 15.26 -5.21 -0.69
C GLU A 3 15.31 -5.36 -2.21
N MET A 4 14.84 -4.36 -2.98
CA MET A 4 14.88 -4.40 -4.44
C MET A 4 16.31 -4.43 -4.97
N TRP A 5 17.18 -3.57 -4.42
CA TRP A 5 18.59 -3.53 -4.79
C TRP A 5 19.30 -4.82 -4.41
N ASN A 6 19.04 -5.34 -3.20
CA ASN A 6 19.62 -6.61 -2.75
C ASN A 6 19.20 -7.78 -3.65
N ILE A 7 17.91 -7.88 -3.98
CA ILE A 7 17.40 -8.91 -4.89
C ILE A 7 18.14 -8.79 -6.22
N ALA A 8 18.13 -7.60 -6.86
CA ALA A 8 18.75 -7.43 -8.18
C ALA A 8 20.26 -7.74 -8.19
N ILE A 9 20.99 -7.36 -7.14
CA ILE A 9 22.42 -7.66 -7.01
C ILE A 9 22.66 -9.16 -6.83
N GLN A 10 21.87 -9.81 -5.97
CA GLN A 10 21.97 -11.25 -5.73
C GLN A 10 21.67 -12.05 -6.99
N THR A 11 20.52 -11.82 -7.61
CA THR A 11 20.12 -12.56 -8.81
C THR A 11 21.02 -12.27 -10.00
N HIS A 12 21.59 -11.06 -10.13
CA HIS A 12 22.61 -10.80 -11.14
C HIS A 12 23.90 -11.59 -10.86
N ALA A 13 24.36 -11.64 -9.60
CA ALA A 13 25.55 -12.41 -9.25
C ALA A 13 25.34 -13.92 -9.48
N ASP A 14 24.13 -14.42 -9.24
CA ASP A 14 23.82 -15.84 -9.43
C ASP A 14 23.71 -16.22 -10.92
N GLU A 15 23.12 -15.35 -11.75
CA GLU A 15 22.82 -15.67 -13.15
C GLU A 15 23.90 -15.20 -14.14
N GLU A 16 24.61 -14.11 -13.82
CA GLU A 16 25.42 -13.36 -14.80
C GLU A 16 26.85 -13.06 -14.30
N ALA A 17 27.30 -13.69 -13.20
CA ALA A 17 28.64 -13.45 -12.64
C ALA A 17 29.80 -13.73 -13.63
N GLU A 18 29.64 -14.73 -14.51
CA GLU A 18 30.65 -15.06 -15.53
C GLU A 18 30.70 -14.01 -16.65
N VAL A 19 29.59 -13.33 -16.90
CA VAL A 19 29.40 -12.39 -18.02
C VAL A 19 29.68 -10.95 -17.58
N CYS A 20 29.35 -10.60 -16.34
CA CYS A 20 29.44 -9.24 -15.84
C CYS A 20 30.00 -9.17 -14.42
N ALA A 21 31.29 -8.85 -14.31
CA ALA A 21 31.98 -8.69 -13.03
C ALA A 21 31.65 -7.37 -12.31
N VAL A 22 31.25 -6.34 -13.05
CA VAL A 22 30.97 -4.99 -12.50
C VAL A 22 29.58 -4.54 -12.96
N PRO A 23 28.51 -4.92 -12.25
CA PRO A 23 27.16 -4.53 -12.62
C PRO A 23 26.92 -3.03 -12.42
N GLN A 24 26.27 -2.40 -13.41
CA GLN A 24 25.73 -1.05 -13.29
C GLN A 24 24.22 -1.10 -13.48
N PHE A 25 23.47 -0.80 -12.44
CA PHE A 25 22.02 -0.93 -12.46
C PHE A 25 21.33 0.39 -12.76
N LYS A 26 20.28 0.32 -13.58
CA LYS A 26 19.34 1.43 -13.83
C LYS A 26 17.91 0.92 -13.71
N ILE A 27 16.97 1.80 -13.33
CA ILE A 27 15.54 1.49 -13.39
C ILE A 27 15.17 1.13 -14.83
N ASN A 28 14.59 -0.05 -15.01
CA ASN A 28 14.11 -0.55 -16.29
C ASN A 28 12.61 -0.27 -16.46
N THR A 29 11.81 -0.71 -15.50
CA THR A 29 10.37 -0.51 -15.50
C THR A 29 9.95 0.14 -14.19
N GLU A 30 9.08 1.13 -14.30
CA GLU A 30 8.39 1.77 -13.18
C GLU A 30 6.88 1.65 -13.42
N GLU A 31 6.20 0.92 -12.54
CA GLU A 31 4.74 0.79 -12.59
C GLU A 31 4.12 1.37 -11.32
N LYS A 32 3.12 2.22 -11.52
CA LYS A 32 2.37 2.85 -10.44
C LYS A 32 1.06 2.12 -10.16
N TRP A 33 0.74 1.97 -8.87
CA TRP A 33 -0.49 1.35 -8.36
C TRP A 33 -1.09 2.19 -7.22
N GLY A 34 -1.90 3.18 -7.59
CA GLY A 34 -2.35 4.19 -6.64
C GLY A 34 -1.18 5.10 -6.25
N ILE A 35 -0.80 5.12 -4.98
CA ILE A 35 0.44 5.74 -4.48
C ILE A 35 1.52 4.69 -4.15
N GLY A 36 1.37 3.44 -4.59
CA GLY A 36 2.39 2.42 -4.48
C GLY A 36 3.14 2.24 -5.79
N TRP A 37 4.42 1.87 -5.73
CA TRP A 37 5.25 1.61 -6.91
C TRP A 37 5.74 0.17 -6.99
N LYS A 38 5.96 -0.29 -8.22
CA LYS A 38 6.76 -1.45 -8.53
C LYS A 38 7.90 -1.04 -9.44
N TYR A 39 9.04 -1.67 -9.26
CA TYR A 39 10.22 -1.42 -10.06
C TYR A 39 10.87 -2.72 -10.50
N SER A 40 11.49 -2.67 -11.68
CA SER A 40 12.54 -3.60 -12.08
C SER A 40 13.80 -2.81 -12.38
N LEU A 41 14.95 -3.45 -12.17
CA LEU A 41 16.25 -2.92 -12.52
C LEU A 41 16.77 -3.67 -13.75
N LYS A 42 17.60 -3.02 -14.55
CA LYS A 42 18.41 -3.68 -15.57
C LYS A 42 19.87 -3.35 -15.37
N CYS A 43 20.74 -4.28 -15.73
CA CYS A 43 22.14 -3.97 -15.88
C CYS A 43 22.35 -3.19 -17.19
N LEU A 44 23.28 -2.23 -17.18
CA LEU A 44 23.72 -1.50 -18.37
C LEU A 44 24.88 -2.20 -19.08
N ASN A 45 25.61 -3.05 -18.35
CA ASN A 45 26.81 -3.73 -18.83
C ASN A 45 26.53 -5.14 -19.37
N CYS A 46 25.36 -5.71 -19.08
CA CYS A 46 24.90 -6.99 -19.62
C CYS A 46 23.39 -6.95 -19.90
N GLY A 47 22.84 -8.04 -20.44
CA GLY A 47 21.41 -8.17 -20.78
C GLY A 47 20.47 -8.38 -19.59
N TYR A 48 21.01 -8.41 -18.36
CA TYR A 48 20.26 -8.75 -17.16
C TYR A 48 19.11 -7.79 -16.85
N ILE A 49 17.95 -8.36 -16.50
CA ILE A 49 16.77 -7.62 -16.01
C ILE A 49 16.26 -8.31 -14.74
N SER A 50 16.13 -7.56 -13.66
CA SER A 50 15.64 -8.07 -12.40
C SER A 50 14.13 -8.36 -12.44
N PRO A 51 13.65 -9.28 -11.58
CA PRO A 51 12.23 -9.41 -11.32
C PRO A 51 11.60 -8.08 -10.89
N VAL A 52 10.30 -7.92 -11.17
CA VAL A 52 9.53 -6.75 -10.74
C VAL A 52 9.24 -6.85 -9.24
N VAL A 53 9.83 -5.97 -8.45
CA VAL A 53 9.66 -5.90 -7.00
C VAL A 53 8.61 -4.86 -6.64
N LYS A 54 7.67 -5.23 -5.76
CA LYS A 54 6.67 -4.31 -5.20
C LYS A 54 7.31 -3.56 -4.04
N LEU A 55 7.32 -2.23 -4.08
CA LEU A 55 7.81 -1.40 -2.97
C LEU A 55 6.74 -1.10 -1.91
N TYR A 56 5.67 -1.90 -1.90
CA TYR A 56 4.55 -1.75 -0.99
C TYR A 56 4.08 -3.12 -0.49
N LYS A 57 3.54 -3.15 0.72
CA LYS A 57 2.87 -4.33 1.26
C LYS A 57 1.50 -4.49 0.60
N GLU A 58 1.11 -5.71 0.27
CA GLU A 58 -0.22 -6.01 -0.26
C GLU A 58 -1.19 -6.36 0.86
N ILE A 59 -2.42 -5.86 0.74
CA ILE A 59 -3.54 -6.21 1.63
C ILE A 59 -4.61 -6.90 0.81
N THR A 60 -5.14 -8.00 1.35
CA THR A 60 -6.29 -8.71 0.81
C THR A 60 -7.57 -8.02 1.24
N THR A 61 -8.35 -7.54 0.28
CA THR A 61 -9.62 -6.84 0.54
C THR A 61 -10.85 -7.75 0.49
N GLY A 62 -10.67 -9.06 0.27
CA GLY A 62 -11.75 -10.05 0.11
C GLY A 62 -12.51 -9.95 -1.21
N LYS A 63 -12.15 -9.01 -2.10
CA LYS A 63 -12.76 -8.83 -3.43
C LYS A 63 -11.90 -9.48 -4.52
N ARG A 64 -12.55 -9.96 -5.58
CA ARG A 64 -11.88 -10.48 -6.79
C ARG A 64 -11.10 -9.34 -7.46
N GLY A 65 -9.82 -9.59 -7.77
CA GLY A 65 -8.96 -8.64 -8.49
C GLY A 65 -7.56 -8.52 -7.89
N ARG A 66 -6.81 -7.52 -8.38
CA ARG A 66 -5.46 -7.22 -7.88
C ARG A 66 -5.52 -6.76 -6.43
N LYS A 67 -4.62 -7.30 -5.59
CA LYS A 67 -4.51 -6.90 -4.17
C LYS A 67 -4.21 -5.41 -4.06
N ALA A 68 -4.80 -4.76 -3.06
CA ALA A 68 -4.57 -3.35 -2.81
C ALA A 68 -3.19 -3.14 -2.20
N ALA A 69 -2.52 -2.04 -2.54
CA ALA A 69 -1.36 -1.62 -1.77
C ALA A 69 -1.81 -1.11 -0.40
N ALA A 70 -1.11 -1.51 0.66
CA ALA A 70 -1.37 -1.08 2.03
C ALA A 70 -1.40 0.44 2.15
N VAL A 71 -0.46 1.12 1.49
CA VAL A 71 -0.36 2.58 1.45
C VAL A 71 -1.64 3.24 0.91
N ASN A 72 -2.31 2.61 -0.08
CA ASN A 72 -3.55 3.16 -0.64
C ASN A 72 -4.72 3.07 0.37
N ILE A 73 -4.81 1.97 1.12
CA ILE A 73 -5.84 1.78 2.15
C ILE A 73 -5.56 2.71 3.32
N ASN A 74 -4.31 2.75 3.80
CA ASN A 74 -3.90 3.58 4.92
C ASN A 74 -4.11 5.07 4.65
N LEU A 75 -3.85 5.51 3.42
CA LEU A 75 -4.18 6.88 3.00
C LEU A 75 -5.68 7.15 3.20
N GLN A 76 -6.56 6.27 2.72
CA GLN A 76 -8.00 6.48 2.87
C GLN A 76 -8.45 6.40 4.33
N ALA A 77 -7.84 5.53 5.15
CA ALA A 77 -8.12 5.47 6.58
C ALA A 77 -7.73 6.77 7.29
N GLY A 78 -6.53 7.30 7.02
CA GLY A 78 -6.11 8.58 7.58
C GLY A 78 -6.97 9.76 7.12
N LEU A 79 -7.49 9.71 5.89
CA LEU A 79 -8.39 10.75 5.38
C LEU A 79 -9.77 10.75 6.05
N LEU A 80 -10.20 9.67 6.72
CA LEU A 80 -11.49 9.66 7.42
C LEU A 80 -11.53 10.63 8.60
N ASP A 81 -10.39 10.82 9.28
CA ASP A 81 -10.27 11.71 10.43
C ASP A 81 -9.86 13.14 10.04
N MET A 82 -9.59 13.38 8.75
CA MET A 82 -9.15 14.67 8.23
C MET A 82 -10.28 15.40 7.49
N PRO A 83 -10.35 16.75 7.55
CA PRO A 83 -11.30 17.54 6.77
C PRO A 83 -10.86 17.68 5.30
N LEU A 84 -10.39 16.59 4.68
CA LEU A 84 -9.71 16.60 3.40
C LEU A 84 -10.34 15.58 2.46
N GLY A 85 -11.16 16.07 1.55
CA GLY A 85 -11.77 15.25 0.50
C GLY A 85 -10.75 14.82 -0.56
N LYS A 86 -11.12 13.77 -1.32
CA LYS A 86 -10.27 13.13 -2.35
C LYS A 86 -9.66 14.13 -3.33
N SER A 87 -10.44 15.11 -3.81
CA SER A 87 -9.98 16.11 -4.77
C SER A 87 -8.85 16.97 -4.19
N ARG A 88 -8.97 17.41 -2.93
CA ARG A 88 -7.91 18.16 -2.24
C ARG A 88 -6.70 17.28 -1.96
N THR A 89 -6.90 15.99 -1.67
CA THR A 89 -5.77 15.06 -1.49
C THR A 89 -5.00 14.88 -2.78
N ARG A 90 -5.68 14.83 -3.93
CA ARG A 90 -5.03 14.74 -5.24
C ARG A 90 -4.22 15.99 -5.56
N LEU A 91 -4.72 17.17 -5.20
CA LEU A 91 -3.98 18.43 -5.31
C LEU A 91 -2.74 18.41 -4.42
N LEU A 92 -2.90 18.06 -3.14
CA LEU A 92 -1.78 17.93 -2.20
C LEU A 92 -0.71 16.96 -2.71
N GLN A 93 -1.11 15.83 -3.31
CA GLN A 93 -0.15 14.90 -3.91
C GLN A 93 0.58 15.53 -5.09
N ALA A 94 -0.13 16.23 -5.97
CA ALA A 94 0.49 16.94 -7.08
C ALA A 94 1.47 18.03 -6.61
N ASP A 95 1.13 18.77 -5.55
CA ASP A 95 2.01 19.79 -4.95
C ASP A 95 3.29 19.19 -4.33
N LEU A 96 3.26 17.89 -3.98
CA LEU A 96 4.39 17.13 -3.44
C LEU A 96 5.15 16.34 -4.52
N ASP A 97 4.91 16.62 -5.80
CA ASP A 97 5.45 15.86 -6.94
C ASP A 97 5.14 14.36 -6.90
N ILE A 98 4.09 13.97 -6.17
CA ILE A 98 3.56 12.60 -6.17
C ILE A 98 2.45 12.56 -7.20
N PRO A 99 2.60 11.82 -8.31
CA PRO A 99 1.54 11.81 -9.29
C PRO A 99 0.27 11.25 -8.62
N PRO A 100 -0.89 11.91 -8.74
CA PRO A 100 -2.09 11.49 -8.01
C PRO A 100 -2.66 10.18 -8.58
N PRO A 101 -3.33 9.36 -7.77
CA PRO A 101 -4.06 8.20 -8.25
C PRO A 101 -5.37 8.64 -8.93
N ALA A 102 -6.00 7.70 -9.63
CA ALA A 102 -7.30 7.93 -10.25
C ALA A 102 -8.37 8.19 -9.19
N GLU A 103 -9.19 9.21 -9.41
CA GLU A 103 -10.26 9.61 -8.49
C GLU A 103 -11.30 8.52 -8.28
N SER A 104 -11.64 7.76 -9.34
CA SER A 104 -12.52 6.60 -9.25
C SER A 104 -11.93 5.50 -8.36
N GLY A 105 -10.60 5.32 -8.38
CA GLY A 105 -9.88 4.40 -7.51
C GLY A 105 -9.93 4.84 -6.04
N MET A 106 -9.66 6.13 -5.78
CA MET A 106 -9.78 6.71 -4.45
C MET A 106 -11.20 6.60 -3.92
N SER A 107 -12.20 6.80 -4.76
CA SER A 107 -13.61 6.68 -4.36
C SER A 107 -14.00 5.26 -3.96
N LYS A 108 -13.57 4.26 -4.73
CA LYS A 108 -13.81 2.85 -4.38
C LYS A 108 -13.14 2.46 -3.07
N LEU A 109 -11.92 2.93 -2.84
CA LEU A 109 -11.17 2.64 -1.61
C LEU A 109 -11.75 3.36 -0.40
N SER A 110 -12.11 4.64 -0.54
CA SER A 110 -12.80 5.41 0.51
C SER A 110 -14.07 4.70 0.96
N ASN A 111 -14.94 4.28 0.03
CA ASN A 111 -16.16 3.56 0.38
C ASN A 111 -15.87 2.24 1.12
N TYR A 112 -14.83 1.51 0.70
CA TYR A 112 -14.42 0.27 1.35
C TYR A 112 -13.91 0.49 2.78
N VAL A 113 -13.09 1.52 3.00
CA VAL A 113 -12.56 1.84 4.32
C VAL A 113 -13.66 2.39 5.23
N SER A 114 -14.53 3.27 4.72
CA SER A 114 -15.69 3.77 5.45
C SER A 114 -16.60 2.62 5.88
N SER A 115 -16.93 1.67 4.99
CA SER A 115 -17.76 0.52 5.37
C SER A 115 -17.11 -0.31 6.47
N LYS A 116 -15.80 -0.58 6.37
CA LYS A 116 -15.09 -1.35 7.40
C LYS A 116 -14.98 -0.62 8.73
N THR A 117 -14.83 0.69 8.71
CA THR A 117 -14.80 1.51 9.93
C THR A 117 -16.17 1.50 10.60
N THR A 118 -17.26 1.60 9.84
CA THR A 118 -18.62 1.47 10.37
C THR A 118 -18.88 0.09 10.98
N ASP A 119 -18.45 -0.98 10.33
CA ASP A 119 -18.56 -2.34 10.87
C ASP A 119 -17.86 -2.47 12.23
N LEU A 120 -16.61 -2.02 12.31
CA LEU A 120 -15.80 -2.03 13.53
C LEU A 120 -16.42 -1.17 14.65
N ASN A 121 -16.95 0.00 14.30
CA ASN A 121 -17.63 0.87 15.25
C ASN A 121 -18.89 0.21 15.82
N ASN A 122 -19.69 -0.43 14.97
CA ASN A 122 -20.89 -1.13 15.41
C ASN A 122 -20.56 -2.32 16.32
N GLU A 123 -19.50 -3.07 16.01
CA GLU A 123 -19.00 -4.14 16.87
C GLU A 123 -18.52 -3.62 18.23
N SER A 124 -17.69 -2.56 18.22
CA SER A 124 -17.21 -1.91 19.45
C SER A 124 -18.36 -1.41 20.33
N MET A 125 -19.39 -0.81 19.73
CA MET A 125 -20.56 -0.34 20.46
C MET A 125 -21.37 -1.49 21.07
N ARG A 126 -21.45 -2.66 20.41
CA ARG A 126 -22.11 -3.85 20.98
C ARG A 126 -21.37 -4.35 22.23
N THR A 127 -20.05 -4.47 22.16
CA THR A 127 -19.22 -4.90 23.30
C THR A 127 -19.36 -3.94 24.49
N LYS A 128 -19.31 -2.62 24.24
CA LYS A 128 -19.50 -1.62 25.31
C LYS A 128 -20.88 -1.71 25.98
N VAL A 129 -21.93 -2.02 25.22
CA VAL A 129 -23.27 -2.23 25.79
C VAL A 129 -23.31 -3.45 26.70
N GLU A 130 -22.58 -4.51 26.39
CA GLU A 130 -22.47 -5.71 27.23
C GLU A 130 -21.69 -5.43 28.52
N GLU A 131 -20.57 -4.70 28.43
CA GLU A 131 -19.79 -4.26 29.59
C GLU A 131 -20.62 -3.41 30.55
N VAL A 132 -21.33 -2.39 30.04
CA VAL A 132 -22.20 -1.53 30.86
C VAL A 132 -23.34 -2.33 31.51
N LYS A 133 -23.85 -3.38 30.87
CA LYS A 133 -24.85 -4.27 31.48
C LYS A 133 -24.23 -5.07 32.63
N ASN A 134 -23.03 -5.60 32.45
CA ASN A 134 -22.33 -6.38 33.47
C ASN A 134 -21.95 -5.53 34.69
N ASP A 135 -21.47 -4.30 34.47
CA ASP A 135 -21.14 -3.37 35.56
C ASP A 135 -22.36 -2.98 36.40
N LYS A 136 -23.52 -2.79 35.75
CA LYS A 136 -24.79 -2.53 36.45
C LYS A 136 -25.28 -3.71 37.29
N ILE A 137 -24.89 -4.94 36.95
CA ILE A 137 -25.23 -6.15 37.70
C ILE A 137 -24.30 -6.31 38.92
N CYS A 138 -23.03 -5.89 38.82
CA CYS A 138 -22.05 -5.99 39.91
C CYS A 138 -22.03 -4.79 40.88
N GLY A 139 -22.61 -3.64 40.52
CA GLY A 139 -22.61 -2.41 41.33
C GLY A 139 -23.76 -2.24 42.33
N PHE A 140 -24.64 -3.23 42.49
CA PHE A 140 -25.73 -3.25 43.47
C PHE A 140 -25.51 -4.34 44.54
N GLY A 141 -24.34 -4.31 45.19
CA GLY A 141 -24.00 -5.09 46.38
C GLY A 141 -23.67 -4.20 47.55
#